data_AF-A0A2G5QLW0-F1
#
_entry.id   AF-A0A2G5QLW0-F1
#
_cell.length_a   1.000
_cell.length_b   1.000
_cell.length_c   1.000
_cell.angle_alpha   90.00
_cell.angle_beta   90.00
_cell.angle_gamma   90.00
#
_symmetry.space_group_name_H-M   'P 1'
#
loop_
_entity.id
_entity.type
_entity.pdbx_description
1 polymer ?
#
loop_
_entity_poly.entity_id
_entity_poly.type
_entity_poly.pdbx_seq_one_letter_code
_entity_poly.pdbx_strand_id
1 'polypeptide(L)'
;MFKPVHFVAAARFTLVAGSLAVVVLTLGPFQGAEGHFGLTDKEAHAIAFGGLLAVSFLAFPRMRRNDLAIAALVLGAAVEVAQIIAHRDGNIADWLADAAGILTIYGASMIETVRKLAREQGDLTFAQIAALDRRRGRRQRATAFSPTQTDAPSFAERAARRFPVR
;
A
#
# COMPACT_ATOMS: atom_id res chain seq x y z
N MET A 1 9.66 -24.57 -10.63
CA MET A 1 8.28 -24.28 -10.17
C MET A 1 8.23 -22.82 -9.70
N PHE A 2 7.40 -21.98 -10.32
CA PHE A 2 7.25 -20.57 -9.91
C PHE A 2 6.53 -20.50 -8.56
N LYS A 3 7.17 -19.88 -7.56
CA LYS A 3 6.55 -19.62 -6.25
C LYS A 3 5.96 -18.20 -6.24
N PRO A 4 4.90 -17.93 -5.46
CA PRO A 4 4.34 -16.58 -5.30
C PRO A 4 5.40 -15.52 -4.94
N VAL A 5 6.43 -15.92 -4.19
CA VAL A 5 7.55 -15.03 -3.83
C VAL A 5 8.37 -14.56 -5.02
N HIS A 6 8.44 -15.33 -6.12
CA HIS A 6 9.11 -14.90 -7.35
C HIS A 6 8.34 -13.78 -8.05
N PHE A 7 7.01 -13.84 -8.04
CA PHE A 7 6.16 -12.77 -8.57
C PHE A 7 6.29 -11.47 -7.77
N VAL A 8 6.36 -11.57 -6.44
CA VAL A 8 6.61 -10.40 -5.58
C VAL A 8 7.99 -9.79 -5.85
N ALA A 9 9.02 -10.63 -5.99
CA ALA A 9 10.37 -10.17 -6.32
C ALA A 9 10.40 -9.48 -7.70
N ALA A 10 9.77 -10.08 -8.72
CA ALA A 10 9.63 -9.48 -10.04
C ALA A 10 8.88 -8.14 -9.97
N ALA A 11 7.77 -8.06 -9.23
CA ALA A 11 7.02 -6.83 -9.06
C ALA A 11 7.83 -5.72 -8.39
N ARG A 12 8.66 -6.05 -7.38
CA ARG A 12 9.58 -5.08 -6.77
C ARG A 12 10.62 -4.58 -7.75
N PHE A 13 11.19 -5.48 -8.55
CA PHE A 13 12.14 -5.10 -9.61
C PHE A 13 11.47 -4.18 -10.63
N THR A 14 10.28 -4.55 -11.12
CA THR A 14 9.47 -3.73 -12.03
C THR A 14 9.13 -2.37 -11.43
N LEU A 15 8.79 -2.33 -10.14
CA LEU A 15 8.49 -1.06 -9.45
C LEU A 15 9.71 -0.15 -9.42
N VAL A 16 10.87 -0.66 -9.03
CA VAL A 16 12.13 0.12 -9.02
C VAL A 16 12.48 0.60 -10.42
N ALA A 17 12.44 -0.30 -11.41
CA ALA A 17 12.74 0.04 -12.80
C ALA A 17 11.75 1.09 -13.34
N GLY A 18 10.45 0.94 -13.06
CA GLY A 18 9.42 1.89 -13.46
C GLY A 18 9.57 3.25 -12.80
N SER A 19 9.86 3.30 -11.49
CA SER A 19 10.09 4.56 -10.78
C SER A 19 11.32 5.29 -11.33
N LEU A 20 12.40 4.56 -11.62
CA LEU A 20 13.57 5.14 -12.28
C LEU A 20 13.24 5.64 -13.70
N ALA A 21 12.46 4.88 -14.47
CA ALA A 21 12.03 5.30 -15.79
C ALA A 21 11.23 6.60 -15.75
N VAL A 22 10.30 6.75 -14.79
CA VAL A 22 9.56 8.00 -14.60
C VAL A 22 10.52 9.15 -14.33
N VAL A 23 11.43 9.02 -13.35
CA VAL A 23 12.40 10.07 -13.01
C VAL A 23 13.27 10.45 -14.21
N VAL A 24 13.75 9.47 -14.98
CA VAL A 24 14.60 9.71 -16.16
C VAL A 24 13.82 10.39 -17.28
N LEU A 25 12.58 9.99 -17.54
CA LEU A 25 11.77 10.55 -18.62
C LEU A 25 11.29 11.97 -18.28
N THR A 26 10.93 12.24 -17.02
CA THR A 26 10.41 13.54 -16.60
C THR A 26 11.50 14.58 -16.35
N LEU A 27 12.70 14.17 -15.91
CA LEU A 27 13.83 15.07 -15.68
C LEU A 27 14.81 15.13 -16.85
N GLY A 28 14.91 14.06 -17.65
CA GLY A 28 15.81 13.99 -18.80
C GLY A 28 15.31 14.77 -20.03
N PRO A 29 16.13 14.91 -21.08
CA PRO A 29 15.80 15.68 -22.28
C PRO A 29 14.85 14.92 -23.23
N PHE A 30 13.81 14.28 -22.68
CA PHE A 30 12.92 13.36 -23.40
C PHE A 30 11.46 13.83 -23.47
N GLN A 31 11.21 15.13 -23.28
CA GLN A 31 9.86 15.70 -23.43
C GLN A 31 9.29 15.39 -24.83
N GLY A 32 8.02 14.98 -24.89
CA GLY A 32 7.36 14.62 -26.14
C GLY A 32 7.60 13.16 -26.59
N ALA A 33 8.34 12.35 -25.82
CA ALA A 33 8.52 10.93 -26.12
C ALA A 33 7.18 10.18 -26.14
N GLU A 34 6.26 10.57 -25.26
CA GLU A 34 4.88 10.08 -25.16
C GLU A 34 4.07 10.27 -26.45
N GLY A 35 4.40 11.30 -27.25
CA GLY A 35 3.77 11.56 -28.55
C GLY A 35 3.99 10.43 -29.56
N HIS A 36 5.07 9.65 -29.42
CA HIS A 36 5.30 8.46 -30.26
C HIS A 36 4.28 7.35 -30.01
N PHE A 37 3.63 7.38 -28.85
CA PHE A 37 2.55 6.47 -28.46
C PHE A 37 1.16 7.09 -28.65
N GLY A 38 1.08 8.31 -29.20
CA GLY A 38 -0.18 9.04 -29.37
C GLY A 38 -0.81 9.51 -28.05
N LEU A 39 -0.01 9.58 -26.98
CA LEU A 39 -0.46 10.04 -25.67
C LEU A 39 -0.13 11.52 -25.49
N THR A 40 -1.02 12.22 -24.80
CA THR A 40 -0.69 13.51 -24.21
C THR A 40 0.20 13.33 -22.99
N ASP A 41 0.97 14.36 -22.64
CA ASP A 41 1.83 14.38 -21.45
C ASP A 41 1.08 13.98 -20.16
N LYS A 42 -0.13 14.52 -20.00
CA LYS A 42 -1.03 14.19 -18.86
C LYS A 42 -1.48 12.73 -18.86
N GLU A 43 -1.81 12.18 -20.02
CA GLU A 43 -2.19 10.76 -20.11
C GLU A 43 -1.00 9.85 -19.79
N ALA A 44 0.20 10.19 -20.25
CA ALA A 44 1.41 9.46 -19.93
C ALA A 44 1.69 9.47 -18.42
N HIS A 45 1.58 10.63 -17.78
CA HIS A 45 1.67 10.79 -16.33
C HIS A 45 0.65 9.94 -15.56
N ALA A 46 -0.63 10.04 -15.93
CA ALA A 46 -1.70 9.26 -15.31
C ALA A 46 -1.46 7.73 -15.45
N ILE A 47 -1.05 7.27 -16.63
CA ILE A 47 -0.75 5.84 -16.89
C ILE A 47 0.47 5.41 -16.08
N ALA A 48 1.53 6.21 -16.05
CA ALA A 48 2.77 5.87 -15.34
C ALA A 48 2.52 5.72 -13.84
N PHE A 49 1.89 6.70 -13.20
CA PHE A 49 1.65 6.67 -11.75
C PHE A 49 0.54 5.70 -11.34
N GLY A 50 -0.51 5.55 -12.16
CA GLY A 50 -1.49 4.48 -11.99
C GLY A 50 -0.83 3.09 -12.09
N GLY A 51 0.02 2.88 -13.09
CA GLY A 51 0.78 1.65 -13.29
C GLY A 51 1.72 1.33 -12.12
N LEU A 52 2.47 2.34 -11.64
CA LEU A 52 3.31 2.19 -10.45
C LEU A 52 2.50 1.78 -9.22
N LEU A 53 1.33 2.39 -9.00
CA LEU A 53 0.42 1.98 -7.92
C LEU A 53 -0.04 0.53 -8.09
N ALA A 54 -0.46 0.13 -9.29
CA ALA A 54 -0.90 -1.24 -9.56
C ALA A 54 0.20 -2.27 -9.26
N VAL A 55 1.42 -2.02 -9.72
CA VAL A 55 2.58 -2.89 -9.44
C VAL A 55 2.92 -2.89 -7.95
N SER A 56 2.77 -1.75 -7.26
CA SER A 56 3.04 -1.65 -5.82
C SER A 56 2.17 -2.58 -4.97
N PHE A 57 0.90 -2.80 -5.37
CA PHE A 57 0.01 -3.74 -4.68
C PHE A 57 0.55 -5.18 -4.70
N LEU A 58 1.22 -5.57 -5.79
CA LEU A 58 1.88 -6.87 -5.90
C LEU A 58 3.26 -6.89 -5.21
N ALA A 59 4.01 -5.79 -5.28
CA ALA A 59 5.33 -5.66 -4.67
C ALA A 59 5.28 -5.66 -3.12
N PHE A 60 4.18 -5.14 -2.55
CA PHE A 60 3.99 -4.95 -1.11
C PHE A 60 2.65 -5.55 -0.62
N PRO A 61 2.48 -6.88 -0.65
CA PRO A 61 1.19 -7.53 -0.35
C PRO A 61 0.72 -7.37 1.10
N ARG A 62 1.57 -6.87 2.01
CA ARG A 62 1.25 -6.65 3.43
C ARG A 62 0.99 -5.18 3.77
N MET A 63 1.25 -4.26 2.85
CA MET A 63 1.01 -2.83 3.09
C MET A 63 -0.45 -2.48 2.79
N ARG A 64 -0.97 -1.46 3.48
CA ARG A 64 -2.32 -0.98 3.21
C ARG A 64 -2.32 -0.26 1.87
N ARG A 65 -3.39 -0.44 1.10
CA ARG A 65 -3.54 0.19 -0.22
C ARG A 65 -3.48 1.72 -0.13
N ASN A 66 -4.02 2.31 0.93
CA ASN A 66 -3.99 3.75 1.17
C ASN A 66 -2.56 4.27 1.33
N ASP A 67 -1.72 3.55 2.08
CA ASP A 67 -0.32 3.93 2.29
C ASP A 67 0.45 3.93 0.96
N LEU A 68 0.17 2.95 0.09
CA LEU A 68 0.76 2.85 -1.23
C LEU A 68 0.28 3.96 -2.18
N ALA A 69 -1.01 4.31 -2.14
CA ALA A 69 -1.57 5.42 -2.91
C ALA A 69 -0.97 6.77 -2.47
N ILE A 70 -0.84 6.99 -1.15
CA ILE A 70 -0.18 8.18 -0.60
C ILE A 70 1.29 8.23 -1.02
N ALA A 71 2.01 7.11 -0.94
CA ALA A 71 3.40 7.05 -1.38
C ALA A 71 3.56 7.39 -2.87
N ALA A 72 2.64 6.93 -3.73
CA ALA A 72 2.63 7.28 -5.15
C ALA A 72 2.36 8.77 -5.39
N LEU A 73 1.42 9.38 -4.66
CA LEU A 73 1.14 10.84 -4.73
C LEU A 73 2.35 11.68 -4.28
N VAL A 74 3.01 11.24 -3.21
CA VAL A 74 4.23 11.87 -2.70
C VAL A 74 5.36 11.77 -3.72
N LEU A 75 5.50 10.62 -4.40
CA LEU A 75 6.48 10.45 -5.47
C LEU A 75 6.22 11.43 -6.63
N GLY A 76 4.96 11.59 -7.07
CA GLY A 76 4.61 12.56 -8.12
C GLY A 76 4.94 14.00 -7.73
N ALA A 77 4.55 14.40 -6.51
CA ALA A 77 4.89 15.71 -5.98
C ALA A 77 6.41 15.94 -5.87
N ALA A 78 7.17 14.90 -5.51
CA ALA A 78 8.63 14.98 -5.46
C ALA A 78 9.26 15.16 -6.85
N VAL A 79 8.70 14.52 -7.89
CA VAL A 79 9.14 14.70 -9.28
C VAL A 79 8.92 16.14 -9.74
N GLU A 80 7.75 16.71 -9.45
CA GLU A 80 7.43 18.11 -9.75
C GLU A 80 8.37 19.11 -9.06
N VAL A 81 8.62 18.90 -7.76
CA VAL A 81 9.60 19.71 -7.01
C VAL A 81 11.00 19.56 -7.63
N ALA A 82 11.38 18.36 -8.03
CA ALA A 82 12.67 18.12 -8.70
C ALA A 82 12.76 18.83 -10.06
N GLN A 83 11.66 18.89 -10.83
CA GLN A 83 11.60 19.65 -12.09
C GLN A 83 11.79 21.15 -11.86
N ILE A 84 11.15 21.72 -10.84
CA ILE A 84 11.33 23.14 -10.47
C ILE A 84 12.80 23.42 -10.11
N ILE A 85 13.42 22.56 -9.30
CA ILE A 85 14.84 22.70 -8.94
C ILE A 85 15.74 22.57 -10.17
N ALA A 86 15.38 21.69 -11.12
CA ALA A 86 16.07 21.53 -12.40
C ALA A 86 15.79 22.66 -13.41
N HIS A 87 15.14 23.76 -12.98
CA HIS A 87 14.80 24.93 -13.82
C HIS A 87 13.90 24.55 -15.00
N ARG A 88 13.07 23.53 -14.84
CA ARG A 88 11.99 23.20 -15.77
C ARG A 88 10.67 23.79 -15.27
N ASP A 89 9.73 23.94 -16.19
CA ASP A 89 8.36 24.34 -15.87
C ASP A 89 7.66 23.19 -15.13
N GLY A 90 7.86 23.12 -13.81
CA GLY A 90 7.02 22.29 -12.94
C GLY A 90 5.58 22.77 -13.07
N ASN A 91 4.66 21.84 -13.29
CA ASN A 91 3.30 22.13 -13.70
C ASN A 91 2.35 21.26 -12.89
N ILE A 92 1.72 21.87 -11.89
CA ILE A 92 0.72 21.25 -10.98
C ILE A 92 -0.32 20.39 -11.71
N ALA A 93 -0.63 20.68 -12.98
CA ALA A 93 -1.54 19.85 -13.76
C ALA A 93 -1.03 18.42 -14.01
N ASP A 94 0.27 18.19 -13.99
CA ASP A 94 0.91 16.89 -14.20
C ASP A 94 0.83 16.06 -12.92
N TRP A 95 1.06 16.68 -11.75
CA TRP A 95 0.74 16.05 -10.47
C TRP A 95 -0.74 15.72 -10.31
N LEU A 96 -1.65 16.57 -10.82
CA LEU A 96 -3.08 16.26 -10.84
C LEU A 96 -3.39 15.08 -11.78
N ALA A 97 -2.67 14.95 -12.89
CA ALA A 97 -2.79 13.81 -13.78
C ALA A 97 -2.30 12.52 -13.10
N ASP A 98 -1.17 12.57 -12.38
CA ASP A 98 -0.69 11.47 -11.54
C ASP A 98 -1.78 11.03 -10.54
N ALA A 99 -2.38 12.01 -9.86
CA ALA A 99 -3.45 11.78 -8.89
C ALA A 99 -4.68 11.11 -9.54
N ALA A 100 -5.05 11.52 -10.76
CA ALA A 100 -6.16 10.92 -11.51
C ALA A 100 -5.89 9.45 -11.85
N GLY A 101 -4.67 9.13 -12.30
CA GLY A 101 -4.24 7.76 -12.58
C GLY A 101 -4.23 6.88 -11.32
N ILE A 102 -3.65 7.40 -10.23
CA ILE A 102 -3.62 6.76 -8.90
C ILE A 102 -5.04 6.48 -8.40
N LEU A 103 -5.94 7.47 -8.46
CA LEU A 103 -7.33 7.32 -8.01
C LEU A 103 -8.09 6.28 -8.84
N THR A 104 -7.86 6.23 -10.14
CA THR A 104 -8.48 5.25 -11.04
C THR A 104 -8.09 3.82 -10.66
N ILE A 105 -6.79 3.56 -10.47
CA ILE A 105 -6.30 2.24 -10.07
C ILE A 105 -6.68 1.89 -8.64
N TYR A 106 -6.60 2.86 -7.72
CA TYR A 106 -7.04 2.68 -6.34
C TYR A 106 -8.54 2.30 -6.29
N GLY A 107 -9.39 3.04 -6.99
CA GLY A 107 -10.82 2.76 -7.11
C GLY A 107 -11.11 1.38 -7.71
N ALA A 108 -10.44 1.03 -8.81
CA ALA A 108 -10.55 -0.28 -9.42
C ALA A 108 -10.18 -1.42 -8.45
N SER A 109 -9.14 -1.21 -7.62
CA SER A 109 -8.74 -2.20 -6.62
C SER A 109 -9.81 -2.46 -5.55
N MET A 110 -10.71 -1.49 -5.30
CA MET A 110 -11.77 -1.60 -4.30
C MET A 110 -13.00 -2.35 -4.79
N ILE A 111 -13.16 -2.56 -6.10
CA ILE A 111 -14.35 -3.18 -6.69
C ILE A 111 -14.66 -4.52 -6.01
N GLU A 112 -13.69 -5.41 -5.86
CA GLU A 112 -13.94 -6.72 -5.25
C GLU A 112 -14.25 -6.62 -3.75
N THR A 113 -13.63 -5.67 -3.04
CA THR A 113 -13.95 -5.40 -1.64
C THR A 113 -15.40 -4.92 -1.50
N VAL A 114 -15.83 -3.99 -2.35
CA VAL A 114 -17.20 -3.46 -2.35
C VAL A 114 -18.20 -4.56 -2.72
N ARG A 115 -17.90 -5.37 -3.74
CA ARG A 115 -18.74 -6.52 -4.13
C ARG A 115 -18.90 -7.52 -3.00
N LYS A 116 -17.81 -7.82 -2.28
CA LYS A 116 -17.83 -8.70 -1.12
C LYS A 116 -18.68 -8.11 0.01
N LEU A 117 -18.49 -6.83 0.34
CA LEU A 117 -19.28 -6.14 1.37
C LEU A 117 -20.77 -6.11 1.02
N ALA A 118 -21.11 -5.85 -0.24
CA ALA A 118 -22.50 -5.86 -0.70
C ALA A 118 -23.16 -7.24 -0.56
N ARG A 119 -22.40 -8.34 -0.78
CA ARG A 119 -22.89 -9.72 -0.63
C ARG A 119 -23.03 -10.16 0.83
N GLU A 120 -22.06 -9.80 1.67
CA GLU A 120 -21.99 -10.30 3.06
C GLU A 120 -22.68 -9.38 4.08
N GLN A 121 -22.79 -8.08 3.78
CA GLN A 121 -23.14 -7.04 4.74
C GLN A 121 -24.09 -5.98 4.15
N GLY A 122 -24.85 -6.32 3.10
CA GLY A 122 -25.71 -5.38 2.37
C GLY A 122 -26.75 -4.65 3.24
N ASP A 123 -27.17 -5.25 4.35
CA ASP A 123 -28.16 -4.68 5.26
C ASP A 123 -27.55 -3.70 6.30
N LEU A 124 -26.22 -3.62 6.37
CA LEU A 124 -25.50 -2.79 7.35
C LEU A 124 -24.95 -1.52 6.71
N THR A 125 -25.01 -0.41 7.45
CA THR A 125 -24.34 0.83 7.05
C THR A 125 -22.82 0.71 7.18
N PHE A 126 -22.06 1.47 6.38
CA PHE A 126 -20.60 1.53 6.50
C PHE A 126 -20.11 1.89 7.91
N ALA A 127 -20.86 2.72 8.65
CA ALA A 127 -20.53 3.07 10.03
C ALA A 127 -20.64 1.86 10.99
N GLN A 128 -21.68 1.04 10.82
CA GLN A 128 -21.86 -0.20 11.59
C GLN A 128 -20.77 -1.22 11.26
N ILE A 129 -20.44 -1.37 9.97
CA ILE A 129 -19.36 -2.24 9.49
C ILE A 129 -18.01 -1.82 10.13
N ALA A 130 -17.69 -0.53 10.09
CA ALA A 130 -16.48 0.01 10.70
C ALA A 130 -16.45 -0.17 12.24
N ALA A 131 -17.61 -0.11 12.90
CA ALA A 131 -17.71 -0.37 14.33
C ALA A 131 -17.48 -1.85 14.68
N LEU A 132 -17.97 -2.78 13.85
CA LEU A 132 -17.73 -4.22 14.01
C LEU A 132 -16.25 -4.57 13.86
N ASP A 133 -15.57 -3.97 12.88
CA ASP A 133 -14.15 -4.25 12.62
C ASP A 133 -13.25 -3.73 13.77
N ARG A 134 -13.54 -2.53 14.29
CA ARG A 134 -12.88 -1.99 15.50
C ARG A 134 -13.02 -2.92 16.71
N ARG A 135 -14.21 -3.50 16.91
CA ARG A 135 -14.46 -4.47 17.99
C ARG A 135 -13.63 -5.74 17.81
N ARG A 136 -13.53 -6.24 16.57
CA ARG A 136 -12.74 -7.44 16.24
C ARG A 136 -11.25 -7.23 16.52
N GLY A 137 -10.69 -6.08 16.12
CA GLY A 137 -9.31 -5.71 16.40
C GLY A 137 -9.00 -5.58 17.90
N ARG A 138 -9.92 -4.99 18.68
CA ARG A 138 -9.80 -4.91 20.15
C ARG A 138 -9.80 -6.29 20.80
N ARG A 139 -10.66 -7.21 20.34
CA ARG A 139 -10.74 -8.57 20.87
C ARG A 139 -9.47 -9.39 20.57
N GLN A 140 -8.90 -9.27 19.38
CA GLN A 140 -7.64 -9.94 19.02
C GLN A 140 -6.46 -9.44 19.87
N ARG A 141 -6.38 -8.12 20.15
CA ARG A 141 -5.36 -7.57 21.06
C ARG A 141 -5.53 -8.07 22.49
N ALA A 142 -6.76 -8.20 22.98
CA ALA A 142 -7.04 -8.70 24.33
C ALA A 142 -6.65 -10.17 24.51
N THR A 143 -6.85 -11.01 23.49
CA THR A 143 -6.39 -12.43 23.54
C THR A 143 -4.88 -12.58 23.45
N ALA A 144 -4.19 -11.69 22.71
CA ALA A 144 -2.73 -11.66 22.67
C ALA A 144 -2.11 -11.24 24.01
N PHE A 145 -2.88 -10.56 24.86
CA PHE A 145 -2.48 -10.04 26.17
C PHE A 145 -3.30 -10.66 27.32
N SER A 146 -3.77 -11.90 27.17
CA SER A 146 -4.22 -12.65 28.34
C SER A 146 -2.98 -13.21 29.03
N PRO A 147 -2.52 -12.63 30.17
CA PRO A 147 -1.55 -13.34 31.00
C PRO A 147 -2.21 -14.66 31.31
N THR A 148 -1.61 -15.76 30.89
CA THR A 148 -2.08 -17.07 31.29
C THR A 148 -2.01 -17.07 32.82
N GLN A 149 -3.15 -16.91 33.49
CA GLN A 149 -3.29 -17.33 34.87
C GLN A 149 -3.15 -18.85 34.80
N THR A 150 -1.90 -19.30 34.83
CA THR A 150 -1.60 -20.69 35.04
C THR A 150 -1.97 -20.97 36.48
N ASP A 151 -3.02 -21.76 36.70
CA ASP A 151 -3.24 -22.48 37.96
C ASP A 151 -2.09 -23.48 38.25
N ALA A 152 -1.04 -23.50 37.42
CA ALA A 152 0.18 -24.22 37.69
C ALA A 152 0.90 -23.54 38.88
N PRO A 153 1.24 -24.32 39.93
CA PRO A 153 1.91 -23.78 41.10
C PRO A 153 3.20 -23.07 40.67
N SER A 154 3.48 -21.92 41.28
CA SER A 154 4.60 -21.07 40.87
C SER A 154 5.92 -21.83 40.99
N PHE A 155 6.97 -21.39 40.29
CA PHE A 155 8.30 -21.99 40.44
C PHE A 155 8.75 -22.04 41.91
N ALA A 156 8.40 -21.02 42.70
CA ALA A 156 8.70 -20.98 44.14
C ALA A 156 7.94 -22.06 44.92
N GLU A 157 6.66 -22.31 44.61
CA GLU A 157 5.89 -23.39 45.23
C GLU A 157 6.41 -24.78 44.83
N ARG A 158 6.83 -24.95 43.57
CA ARG A 158 7.45 -26.20 43.10
C ARG A 158 8.80 -26.44 43.76
N ALA A 159 9.60 -25.39 43.96
CA ALA A 159 10.90 -25.47 44.63
C ALA A 159 10.73 -25.79 46.13
N ALA A 160 9.77 -25.16 46.81
CA ALA A 160 9.48 -25.41 48.22
C ALA A 160 9.00 -26.84 48.50
N ARG A 161 8.24 -27.45 47.57
CA ARG A 161 7.86 -28.88 47.66
C ARG A 161 9.03 -29.83 47.43
N ARG A 162 10.03 -29.42 46.64
CA ARG A 162 11.18 -30.25 46.28
C ARG A 162 12.30 -30.20 47.33
N PHE A 163 12.46 -29.08 48.01
CA PHE A 163 13.49 -28.86 49.03
C PHE A 163 12.88 -28.26 50.29
N PRO A 164 12.25 -29.08 51.16
CA PRO A 164 11.76 -28.60 52.44
C PRO A 164 12.94 -28.20 53.32
N VAL A 165 12.94 -26.95 53.77
CA VAL A 165 13.90 -26.47 54.78
C VAL A 165 13.56 -27.20 56.08
N ARG A 166 14.54 -27.95 56.61
CA ARG A 166 14.46 -28.60 57.92
C ARG A 166 14.71 -27.61 59.04
#